data_AF-A0A7Y2HV11-F1
#
_entry.id   AF-A0A7Y2HV11-F1
#
_cell.length_a   1.000
_cell.length_b   1.000
_cell.length_c   1.000
_cell.angle_alpha   90.00
_cell.angle_beta   90.00
_cell.angle_gamma   90.00
#
_symmetry.space_group_name_H-M   'P 1'
#
loop_
_entity.id
_entity.type
_entity.pdbx_description
1 polymer ?
#
loop_
_entity_poly.entity_id
_entity_poly.type
_entity_poly.pdbx_seq_one_letter_code
_entity_poly.pdbx_strand_id
1 'polypeptide(L)'
;MSEHEKKSTSGLWRKPGKKWLLGIPLGGFIAFGLGAAALGSMNYVLHETSTTEFCYTCHSHDAFIRPEYEASSHFVNAAGVRAGCSDCHLPHDNWFELVWTKAVVSLDVIPEVMGKLDTAEKYEAHRAEMAESVWRQFKANDSKFCRSCHSIDAMDLEEQGRTTARRHSQAESRGETCIDCHYGIVHKEPENAEQIMDAITAELSGEDDAGG
;
A
#
# COMPACT_ATOMS: atom_id res chain seq x y z
N MET A 1 -6.42 -36.14 -59.21
CA MET A 1 -7.38 -35.02 -59.22
C MET A 1 -8.27 -35.17 -58.00
N SER A 2 -8.02 -34.42 -56.92
CA SER A 2 -8.97 -34.28 -55.80
C SER A 2 -9.28 -32.80 -55.65
N GLU A 3 -10.55 -32.45 -55.83
CA GLU A 3 -11.05 -31.09 -55.70
C GLU A 3 -10.93 -30.61 -54.24
N HIS A 4 -10.29 -29.46 -54.04
CA HIS A 4 -10.29 -28.76 -52.77
C HIS A 4 -11.63 -28.01 -52.60
N GLU A 5 -12.47 -28.47 -51.69
CA GLU A 5 -13.71 -27.81 -51.29
C GLU A 5 -13.40 -26.53 -50.48
N LYS A 6 -13.69 -25.34 -51.05
CA LYS A 6 -13.55 -24.05 -50.35
C LYS A 6 -14.71 -23.87 -49.37
N LYS A 7 -14.44 -24.08 -48.08
CA LYS A 7 -15.40 -23.83 -46.99
C LYS A 7 -15.65 -22.32 -46.83
N SER A 8 -16.89 -21.89 -47.04
CA SER A 8 -17.35 -20.50 -46.94
C SER A 8 -17.21 -19.96 -45.50
N THR A 9 -16.42 -18.89 -45.32
CA THR A 9 -16.17 -18.20 -44.04
C THR A 9 -17.17 -17.06 -43.75
N SER A 10 -18.42 -17.17 -44.21
CA SER A 10 -19.37 -16.05 -44.22
C SER A 10 -20.16 -15.82 -42.93
N GLY A 11 -19.89 -16.54 -41.84
CA GLY A 11 -20.67 -16.44 -40.59
C GLY A 11 -20.38 -15.18 -39.78
N LEU A 12 -19.10 -14.82 -39.63
CA LEU A 12 -18.64 -13.71 -38.78
C LEU A 12 -18.76 -12.34 -39.47
N TRP A 13 -18.88 -12.31 -40.80
CA TRP A 13 -18.86 -11.11 -41.64
C TRP A 13 -20.21 -10.76 -42.30
N ARG A 14 -21.33 -11.30 -41.81
CA ARG A 14 -22.67 -10.90 -42.28
C ARG A 14 -23.02 -9.51 -41.74
N LYS A 15 -23.42 -8.60 -42.63
CA LYS A 15 -23.93 -7.27 -42.25
C LYS A 15 -25.09 -7.43 -41.26
N PRO A 16 -25.01 -6.84 -40.05
CA PRO A 16 -26.11 -6.90 -39.10
C PRO A 16 -27.38 -6.29 -39.70
N GLY A 17 -28.55 -6.84 -39.37
CA GLY A 17 -29.82 -6.31 -39.86
C GLY A 17 -30.01 -4.83 -39.47
N LYS A 18 -30.80 -4.06 -40.24
CA LYS A 18 -31.00 -2.60 -40.04
C LYS A 18 -31.40 -2.17 -38.61
N LYS A 19 -32.04 -3.06 -37.84
CA LYS A 19 -32.40 -2.83 -36.42
C LYS A 19 -31.19 -2.91 -35.47
N TRP A 20 -30.19 -3.72 -35.81
CA TRP A 20 -28.95 -3.90 -35.05
C TRP A 20 -27.91 -2.82 -35.37
N LEU A 21 -28.00 -2.18 -36.54
CA LEU A 21 -27.11 -1.09 -36.95
C LEU A 21 -27.18 0.14 -36.02
N LEU A 22 -28.33 0.38 -35.35
CA LEU A 22 -28.49 1.44 -34.35
C LEU A 22 -28.53 0.91 -32.91
N GLY A 23 -29.02 -0.32 -32.68
CA GLY A 23 -29.09 -0.93 -31.36
C GLY A 23 -27.72 -1.32 -30.78
N ILE A 24 -26.78 -1.77 -31.61
CA ILE A 24 -25.40 -2.11 -31.19
C ILE A 24 -24.64 -0.86 -30.72
N PRO A 25 -24.58 0.26 -31.47
CA PRO A 25 -23.90 1.45 -30.98
C PRO A 25 -24.59 2.05 -29.76
N LEU A 26 -25.93 2.13 -29.71
CA LEU A 26 -26.64 2.64 -28.54
C LEU A 26 -26.41 1.77 -27.29
N GLY A 27 -26.48 0.44 -27.44
CA GLY A 27 -26.17 -0.50 -26.35
C GLY A 27 -24.70 -0.41 -25.91
N GLY A 28 -23.77 -0.23 -26.86
CA GLY A 28 -22.36 0.01 -26.57
C GLY A 28 -22.12 1.29 -25.78
N PHE A 29 -22.77 2.40 -26.16
CA PHE A 29 -22.69 3.66 -25.41
C PHE A 29 -23.26 3.55 -24.00
N ILE A 30 -24.40 2.85 -23.83
CA ILE A 30 -24.98 2.62 -22.50
C ILE A 30 -24.03 1.76 -21.65
N ALA A 31 -23.53 0.64 -22.19
CA ALA A 31 -22.61 -0.23 -21.47
C ALA A 31 -21.31 0.50 -21.09
N PHE A 32 -20.77 1.31 -22.00
CA PHE A 32 -19.61 2.15 -21.73
C PHE A 32 -19.90 3.19 -20.64
N GLY A 33 -21.04 3.89 -20.71
CA GLY A 33 -21.43 4.87 -19.71
C GLY A 33 -21.58 4.26 -18.31
N LEU A 34 -22.20 3.08 -18.22
CA LEU A 34 -22.32 2.33 -16.97
C LEU A 34 -20.95 1.86 -16.45
N GLY A 35 -20.09 1.35 -17.33
CA GLY A 35 -18.73 0.93 -16.97
C GLY A 35 -17.87 2.08 -16.47
N ALA A 36 -17.92 3.23 -17.15
CA ALA A 36 -17.23 4.45 -16.74
C ALA A 36 -17.74 4.98 -15.40
N ALA A 37 -19.07 5.00 -15.19
CA ALA A 37 -19.66 5.39 -13.92
C ALA A 37 -19.26 4.46 -12.78
N ALA A 38 -19.28 3.14 -13.00
CA ALA A 38 -18.87 2.16 -12.00
C ALA A 38 -17.38 2.30 -11.63
N LEU A 39 -16.51 2.44 -12.63
CA LEU A 39 -15.07 2.64 -12.40
C LEU A 39 -14.79 3.97 -11.69
N GLY A 40 -15.50 5.04 -12.06
CA GLY A 40 -15.42 6.34 -11.41
C GLY A 40 -15.83 6.26 -9.94
N SER A 41 -16.99 5.67 -9.64
CA SER A 41 -17.47 5.48 -8.27
C SER A 41 -16.52 4.62 -7.43
N MET A 42 -15.97 3.56 -8.01
CA MET A 42 -14.99 2.72 -7.31
C MET A 42 -13.73 3.50 -6.96
N ASN A 43 -13.15 4.26 -7.91
CA ASN A 43 -11.96 5.07 -7.63
C ASN A 43 -12.25 6.16 -6.59
N TYR A 44 -13.43 6.76 -6.62
CA TYR A 44 -13.86 7.70 -5.59
C TYR A 44 -13.86 7.05 -4.20
N VAL A 45 -14.49 5.88 -4.05
CA VAL A 45 -14.50 5.14 -2.78
C VAL A 45 -13.10 4.77 -2.34
N LEU A 46 -12.24 4.29 -3.25
CA LEU A 46 -10.84 3.97 -2.93
C LEU A 46 -10.09 5.20 -2.45
N HIS A 47 -10.32 6.37 -3.05
CA HIS A 47 -9.69 7.62 -2.65
C HIS A 47 -10.17 8.10 -1.27
N GLU A 48 -11.48 8.18 -1.06
CA GLU A 48 -12.07 8.63 0.22
C GLU A 48 -11.62 7.73 1.39
N THR A 49 -11.61 6.41 1.17
CA THR A 49 -11.14 5.43 2.17
C THR A 49 -9.62 5.37 2.32
N SER A 50 -8.87 6.21 1.59
CA SER A 50 -7.43 6.42 1.76
C SER A 50 -7.09 7.73 2.47
N THR A 51 -8.09 8.56 2.78
CA THR A 51 -7.85 9.83 3.47
C THR A 51 -7.43 9.58 4.92
N THR A 52 -6.60 10.48 5.46
CA THR A 52 -6.19 10.43 6.87
C THR A 52 -7.41 10.55 7.81
N GLU A 53 -8.39 11.38 7.45
CA GLU A 53 -9.64 11.51 8.21
C GLU A 53 -10.47 10.23 8.24
N PHE A 54 -10.52 9.47 7.13
CA PHE A 54 -11.18 8.17 7.14
C PHE A 54 -10.49 7.18 8.09
N CYS A 55 -9.16 7.17 8.14
CA CYS A 55 -8.42 6.30 9.06
C CYS A 55 -8.77 6.57 10.54
N TYR A 56 -9.10 7.81 10.90
CA TYR A 56 -9.51 8.18 12.27
C TYR A 56 -10.97 7.86 12.59
N THR A 57 -11.75 7.32 11.65
CA THR A 57 -13.14 6.98 11.94
C THR A 57 -13.28 5.79 12.89
N CYS A 58 -12.26 4.94 13.00
CA CYS A 58 -12.16 3.89 14.00
C CYS A 58 -11.76 4.48 15.36
N HIS A 59 -12.42 4.03 16.44
CA HIS A 59 -12.17 4.52 17.79
C HIS A 59 -10.73 4.26 18.25
N SER A 60 -10.15 3.11 17.89
CA SER A 60 -8.76 2.76 18.21
C SER A 60 -7.77 3.70 17.52
N HIS A 61 -8.07 4.10 16.28
CA HIS A 61 -7.21 4.95 15.48
C HIS A 61 -7.24 6.38 15.99
N ASP A 62 -8.42 6.93 16.29
CA ASP A 62 -8.54 8.27 16.87
C ASP A 62 -7.94 8.34 18.29
N ALA A 63 -8.14 7.31 19.11
CA ALA A 63 -7.68 7.32 20.50
C ALA A 63 -6.18 7.06 20.66
N PHE A 64 -5.59 6.17 19.86
CA PHE A 64 -4.23 5.66 20.08
C PHE A 64 -3.25 6.00 18.96
N ILE A 65 -3.69 6.02 17.70
CA ILE A 65 -2.80 6.21 16.54
C ILE A 65 -2.65 7.71 16.21
N ARG A 66 -3.76 8.44 16.19
CA ARG A 66 -3.80 9.86 15.83
C ARG A 66 -2.89 10.73 16.71
N PRO A 67 -2.89 10.63 18.06
CA PRO A 67 -2.01 11.44 18.88
C PRO A 67 -0.53 11.18 18.60
N GLU A 68 -0.16 9.93 18.31
CA GLU A 68 1.21 9.55 17.95
C GLU A 68 1.62 10.14 16.60
N TYR A 69 0.74 10.01 15.59
CA TYR A 69 0.99 10.58 14.28
C TYR A 69 1.06 12.12 14.31
N GLU A 70 0.15 12.80 15.01
CA GLU A 70 0.15 14.26 15.14
C GLU A 70 1.39 14.79 15.87
N ALA A 71 2.02 13.97 16.73
CA ALA A 71 3.28 14.29 17.39
C ALA A 71 4.52 13.97 16.53
N SER A 72 4.36 13.27 15.40
CA SER A 72 5.46 12.80 14.57
C SER A 72 6.01 13.87 13.62
N SER A 73 7.23 13.63 13.15
CA SER A 73 7.87 14.44 12.09
C SER A 73 7.14 14.36 10.74
N HIS A 74 6.32 13.34 10.52
CA HIS A 74 5.55 13.20 9.27
C HIS A 74 4.28 14.06 9.27
N PHE A 75 3.85 14.53 10.45
CA PHE A 75 2.73 15.47 10.58
C PHE A 75 3.17 16.93 10.70
N VAL A 76 4.18 17.23 11.53
CA VAL A 76 4.76 18.57 11.67
C VAL A 76 6.28 18.51 11.50
N ASN A 77 6.79 19.25 10.50
CA ASN A 77 8.22 19.36 10.24
C ASN A 77 8.57 20.73 9.65
N ALA A 78 9.88 21.01 9.60
CA ALA A 78 10.41 22.26 9.07
C ALA A 78 10.24 22.41 7.54
N ALA A 79 10.07 21.31 6.80
CA ALA A 79 9.89 21.32 5.35
C ALA A 79 8.47 21.75 4.93
N GLY A 80 7.50 21.70 5.84
CA GLY A 80 6.10 22.05 5.55
C GLY A 80 5.38 21.02 4.68
N VAL A 81 5.93 19.80 4.57
CA VAL A 81 5.30 18.67 3.86
C VAL A 81 4.60 17.78 4.87
N ARG A 82 3.47 17.17 4.49
CA ARG A 82 2.73 16.25 5.35
C ARG A 82 2.42 14.98 4.58
N ALA A 83 2.84 13.85 5.13
CA ALA A 83 2.51 12.53 4.61
C ALA A 83 1.32 11.99 5.39
N GLY A 84 0.20 11.71 4.72
CA GLY A 84 -0.98 11.09 5.32
C GLY A 84 -0.80 9.59 5.58
N CYS A 85 -1.79 8.98 6.22
CA CYS A 85 -1.74 7.54 6.56
C CYS A 85 -1.51 6.65 5.32
N SER A 86 -2.23 6.93 4.23
CA SER A 86 -2.13 6.18 2.97
C SER A 86 -0.79 6.37 2.27
N ASP A 87 -0.05 7.44 2.55
CA ASP A 87 1.24 7.68 1.93
C ASP A 87 2.27 6.63 2.35
N CYS A 88 2.15 6.11 3.57
CA CYS A 88 3.02 5.07 4.11
C CYS A 88 2.38 3.67 4.10
N HIS A 89 1.06 3.54 4.23
CA HIS A 89 0.41 2.24 4.44
C HIS A 89 -0.24 1.64 3.19
N LEU A 90 -0.26 2.33 2.05
CA LEU A 90 -0.98 1.88 0.85
C LEU A 90 -0.14 2.00 -0.44
N PRO A 91 -0.28 1.07 -1.40
CA PRO A 91 0.31 1.18 -2.74
C PRO A 91 -0.15 2.40 -3.53
N HIS A 92 0.80 3.10 -4.17
CA HIS A 92 0.50 4.27 -5.02
C HIS A 92 0.77 4.02 -6.50
N ASP A 93 1.68 3.12 -6.81
CA ASP A 93 2.21 2.85 -8.14
C ASP A 93 1.42 1.77 -8.90
N ASN A 94 0.70 0.91 -8.17
CA ASN A 94 -0.06 -0.19 -8.75
C ASN A 94 -1.52 -0.20 -8.26
N TRP A 95 -2.45 0.08 -9.17
CA TRP A 95 -3.88 0.11 -8.88
C TRP A 95 -4.44 -1.24 -8.43
N PHE A 96 -3.99 -2.35 -9.02
CA PHE A 96 -4.44 -3.68 -8.62
C PHE A 96 -3.93 -4.05 -7.24
N GLU A 97 -2.69 -3.69 -6.92
CA GLU A 97 -2.11 -3.88 -5.59
C GLU A 97 -2.87 -3.04 -4.56
N LEU A 98 -3.17 -1.77 -4.86
CA LEU A 98 -3.99 -0.90 -3.99
C LEU A 98 -5.35 -1.52 -3.66
N VAL A 99 -6.05 -2.04 -4.68
CA VAL A 99 -7.37 -2.67 -4.49
C VAL A 99 -7.24 -3.95 -3.65
N TRP A 100 -6.22 -4.77 -3.91
CA TRP A 100 -5.97 -5.97 -3.13
C TRP A 100 -5.62 -5.65 -1.68
N THR A 101 -4.69 -4.74 -1.43
CA THR A 101 -4.34 -4.28 -0.08
C THR A 101 -5.56 -3.76 0.65
N LYS A 102 -6.39 -2.92 0.00
CA LYS A 102 -7.65 -2.44 0.59
C LYS A 102 -8.64 -3.55 0.91
N ALA A 103 -8.74 -4.57 0.08
CA ALA A 103 -9.58 -5.74 0.37
C ALA A 103 -9.08 -6.47 1.62
N VAL A 104 -7.76 -6.65 1.78
CA VAL A 104 -7.16 -7.29 2.95
C VAL A 104 -7.33 -6.44 4.21
N VAL A 105 -6.91 -5.18 4.21
CA VAL A 105 -6.98 -4.31 5.40
C VAL A 105 -8.42 -3.94 5.77
N SER A 106 -9.39 -4.07 4.85
CA SER A 106 -10.81 -3.94 5.22
C SER A 106 -11.25 -4.96 6.27
N LEU A 107 -10.51 -6.06 6.45
CA LEU A 107 -10.77 -7.05 7.49
C LEU A 107 -10.40 -6.57 8.89
N ASP A 108 -9.65 -5.46 9.03
CA ASP A 108 -9.33 -4.86 10.33
C ASP A 108 -10.58 -4.36 11.06
N VAL A 109 -11.72 -4.20 10.35
CA VAL A 109 -13.02 -3.95 10.97
C VAL A 109 -13.46 -5.06 11.92
N ILE A 110 -12.99 -6.29 11.71
CA ILE A 110 -13.37 -7.45 12.53
C ILE A 110 -12.85 -7.30 13.97
N PRO A 111 -11.53 -7.16 14.23
CA PRO A 111 -11.02 -6.95 15.57
C PRO A 111 -11.56 -5.67 16.23
N GLU A 112 -11.82 -4.61 15.45
CA GLU A 112 -12.47 -3.39 15.94
C GLU A 112 -13.87 -3.67 16.50
N VAL A 113 -14.75 -4.30 15.71
CA VAL A 113 -16.13 -4.59 16.12
C VAL A 113 -16.20 -5.66 17.22
N MET A 114 -15.23 -6.58 17.27
CA MET A 114 -15.11 -7.57 18.35
C MET A 114 -14.53 -6.98 19.65
N GLY A 115 -14.09 -5.72 19.64
CA GLY A 115 -13.54 -5.04 20.79
C GLY A 115 -12.14 -5.53 21.19
N LYS A 116 -11.34 -6.00 20.23
CA LYS A 116 -9.94 -6.42 20.45
C LYS A 116 -9.05 -5.22 20.82
N LEU A 117 -9.45 -3.99 20.49
CA LEU A 117 -8.65 -2.77 20.62
C LEU A 117 -9.34 -1.62 21.40
N ASP A 118 -10.46 -1.89 22.08
CA ASP A 118 -11.30 -0.85 22.73
C ASP A 118 -10.64 -0.05 23.87
N THR A 119 -9.56 -0.56 24.45
CA THR A 119 -8.91 0.06 25.61
C THR A 119 -7.41 0.18 25.38
N ALA A 120 -6.78 1.13 26.06
CA ALA A 120 -5.33 1.31 25.97
C ALA A 120 -4.57 0.02 26.32
N GLU A 121 -5.00 -0.71 27.35
CA GLU A 121 -4.40 -1.99 27.74
C GLU A 121 -4.51 -3.03 26.63
N LYS A 122 -5.69 -3.16 26.01
CA LYS A 122 -5.91 -4.08 24.89
C LYS A 122 -5.11 -3.68 23.66
N TYR A 123 -5.04 -2.38 23.35
CA TYR A 123 -4.26 -1.87 22.22
C TYR A 123 -2.76 -2.14 22.42
N GLU A 124 -2.22 -1.80 23.59
CA GLU A 124 -0.80 -2.03 23.92
C GLU A 124 -0.45 -3.52 23.93
N ALA A 125 -1.35 -4.39 24.40
CA ALA A 125 -1.16 -5.84 24.35
C ALA A 125 -1.00 -6.39 22.92
N HIS A 126 -1.53 -5.70 21.91
CA HIS A 126 -1.41 -6.08 20.50
C HIS A 126 -0.47 -5.18 19.70
N ARG A 127 0.16 -4.17 20.30
CA ARG A 127 1.05 -3.22 19.60
C ARG A 127 2.18 -3.94 18.86
N ALA A 128 2.81 -4.91 19.53
CA ALA A 128 3.90 -5.69 18.94
C ALA A 128 3.43 -6.49 17.71
N GLU A 129 2.28 -7.17 17.81
CA GLU A 129 1.68 -7.94 16.69
C GLU A 129 1.38 -7.02 15.48
N MET A 130 0.76 -5.86 15.74
CA MET A 130 0.42 -4.90 14.69
C MET A 130 1.67 -4.27 14.05
N ALA A 131 2.65 -3.88 14.87
CA ALA A 131 3.92 -3.32 14.39
C ALA A 131 4.69 -4.33 13.54
N GLU A 132 4.81 -5.58 13.99
CA GLU A 132 5.48 -6.65 13.25
C GLU A 132 4.86 -6.85 11.86
N SER A 133 3.52 -6.90 11.76
CA SER A 133 2.81 -7.06 10.49
C SER A 133 3.19 -5.96 9.47
N VAL A 134 3.18 -4.69 9.92
CA VAL A 134 3.53 -3.55 9.07
C VAL A 134 5.02 -3.55 8.73
N TRP A 135 5.90 -3.83 9.69
CA TRP A 135 7.34 -3.83 9.45
C TRP A 135 7.78 -4.95 8.51
N ARG A 136 7.14 -6.12 8.58
CA ARG A 136 7.32 -7.20 7.59
C ARG A 136 6.96 -6.73 6.19
N GLN A 137 5.83 -6.05 6.03
CA GLN A 137 5.43 -5.49 4.75
C GLN A 137 6.45 -4.46 4.23
N PHE A 138 6.90 -3.54 5.09
CA PHE A 138 7.86 -2.50 4.72
C PHE A 138 9.24 -3.07 4.42
N LYS A 139 9.65 -4.14 5.08
CA LYS A 139 10.91 -4.83 4.76
C LYS A 139 10.82 -5.56 3.43
N ALA A 140 9.79 -6.40 3.27
CA ALA A 140 9.60 -7.23 2.09
C ALA A 140 9.41 -6.43 0.80
N ASN A 141 8.95 -5.18 0.89
CA ASN A 141 8.79 -4.29 -0.25
C ASN A 141 9.93 -3.27 -0.42
N ASP A 142 11.09 -3.49 0.23
CA ASP A 142 12.24 -2.58 0.23
C ASP A 142 11.88 -1.12 0.59
N SER A 143 11.01 -0.95 1.58
CA SER A 143 10.55 0.35 2.06
C SER A 143 10.02 1.25 0.93
N LYS A 144 9.35 0.68 -0.08
CA LYS A 144 8.91 1.42 -1.28
C LYS A 144 8.11 2.69 -0.97
N PHE A 145 7.34 2.68 0.12
CA PHE A 145 6.55 3.84 0.56
C PHE A 145 7.41 4.94 1.16
N CYS A 146 8.49 4.60 1.86
CA CYS A 146 9.48 5.59 2.29
C CYS A 146 10.19 6.17 1.08
N ARG A 147 10.58 5.31 0.13
CA ARG A 147 11.35 5.68 -1.06
C ARG A 147 10.59 6.53 -2.08
N SER A 148 9.26 6.55 -2.04
CA SER A 148 8.46 7.43 -2.89
C SER A 148 8.70 8.92 -2.60
N CYS A 149 9.11 9.24 -1.37
CA CYS A 149 9.43 10.59 -0.92
C CYS A 149 10.91 10.76 -0.52
N HIS A 150 11.56 9.71 0.00
CA HIS A 150 12.93 9.72 0.50
C HIS A 150 13.86 8.90 -0.39
N SER A 151 14.62 9.57 -1.24
CA SER A 151 15.65 8.92 -2.04
C SER A 151 17.03 9.04 -1.39
N ILE A 152 17.77 7.93 -1.33
CA ILE A 152 19.14 7.90 -0.76
C ILE A 152 20.08 8.81 -1.55
N ASP A 153 19.93 8.85 -2.88
CA ASP A 153 20.77 9.67 -3.77
C ASP A 153 20.52 11.19 -3.62
N ALA A 154 19.35 11.57 -3.13
CA ALA A 154 18.94 12.96 -2.90
C ALA A 154 19.23 13.44 -1.46
N MET A 155 19.74 12.57 -0.60
CA MET A 155 20.14 12.96 0.75
C MET A 155 21.40 13.82 0.72
N ASP A 156 21.36 14.97 1.38
CA ASP A 156 22.58 15.75 1.63
C ASP A 156 23.40 15.04 2.73
N LEU A 157 24.45 14.33 2.33
CA LEU A 157 25.34 13.61 3.24
C LEU A 157 26.32 14.53 3.97
N GLU A 158 26.56 15.75 3.47
CA GLU A 158 27.48 16.71 4.08
C GLU A 158 26.87 17.38 5.31
N GLU A 159 25.56 17.63 5.27
CA GLU A 159 24.78 18.15 6.41
C GLU A 159 24.49 17.09 7.49
N GLN A 160 24.87 15.82 7.27
CA GLN A 160 24.68 14.74 8.22
C GLN A 160 25.90 14.53 9.14
N GLY A 161 25.65 13.98 10.33
CA GLY A 161 26.75 13.49 11.18
C GLY A 161 27.58 12.42 10.45
N ARG A 162 28.91 12.45 10.61
CA ARG A 162 29.86 11.57 9.88
C ARG A 162 29.47 10.09 9.90
N THR A 163 28.99 9.57 11.04
CA THR A 163 28.58 8.17 11.18
C THR A 163 27.31 7.88 10.39
N THR A 164 26.33 8.78 10.44
CA THR A 164 25.05 8.67 9.71
C THR A 164 25.28 8.71 8.21
N ALA A 165 26.07 9.68 7.72
CA ALA A 165 26.44 9.78 6.31
C ALA A 165 27.12 8.51 5.80
N ARG A 166 28.02 7.92 6.60
CA ARG A 166 28.65 6.64 6.29
C ARG A 166 27.66 5.47 6.25
N ARG A 167 26.67 5.44 7.15
CA ARG A 167 25.63 4.40 7.16
C ARG A 167 24.73 4.52 5.93
N HIS A 168 24.20 5.71 5.65
CA HIS A 168 23.35 5.95 4.47
C HIS A 168 24.06 5.62 3.16
N SER A 169 25.32 6.04 3.00
CA SER A 169 26.10 5.71 1.79
C SER A 169 26.42 4.23 1.60
N GLN A 170 26.27 3.41 2.64
CA GLN A 170 26.53 1.97 2.58
C GLN A 170 25.25 1.12 2.58
N ALA A 171 24.09 1.71 2.89
CA ALA A 171 22.83 0.99 3.07
C ALA A 171 22.46 0.15 1.83
N GLU A 172 22.45 0.76 0.66
CA GLU A 172 22.13 0.07 -0.61
C GLU A 172 23.12 -1.07 -0.90
N SER A 173 24.42 -0.83 -0.71
CA SER A 173 25.45 -1.87 -0.91
C SER A 173 25.34 -3.06 0.06
N ARG A 174 24.62 -2.88 1.17
CA ARG A 174 24.39 -3.90 2.20
C ARG A 174 23.00 -4.52 2.11
N GLY A 175 22.19 -4.13 1.12
CA GLY A 175 20.80 -4.57 1.00
C GLY A 175 19.91 -4.09 2.15
N GLU A 176 20.30 -3.02 2.85
CA GLU A 176 19.51 -2.47 3.96
C GLU A 176 18.34 -1.63 3.42
N THR A 177 17.16 -1.88 3.97
CA THR A 177 15.93 -1.12 3.76
C THR A 177 15.87 0.07 4.74
N CYS A 178 14.97 1.03 4.51
CA CYS A 178 14.85 2.20 5.39
C CYS A 178 14.51 1.80 6.83
N ILE A 179 13.63 0.81 6.98
CA ILE A 179 13.15 0.36 8.29
C ILE A 179 14.16 -0.50 9.06
N ASP A 180 15.31 -0.85 8.48
CA ASP A 180 16.35 -1.58 9.22
C ASP A 180 17.01 -0.71 10.30
N CYS A 181 16.92 0.60 10.14
CA CYS A 181 17.35 1.57 11.15
C CYS A 181 16.22 2.52 11.57
N HIS A 182 15.21 2.75 10.72
CA HIS A 182 14.13 3.70 10.94
C HIS A 182 12.77 3.01 11.11
N TYR A 183 12.69 1.99 11.96
CA TYR A 183 11.42 1.51 12.49
C TYR A 183 10.89 2.48 13.57
N GLY A 184 9.59 2.44 13.88
CA GLY A 184 9.03 3.27 14.97
C GLY A 184 8.97 4.79 14.74
N ILE A 185 9.14 5.25 13.49
CA ILE A 185 9.28 6.69 13.16
C ILE A 185 8.05 7.57 13.41
N VAL A 186 6.86 6.99 13.45
CA VAL A 186 5.58 7.72 13.57
C VAL A 186 4.80 7.26 14.78
N HIS A 187 4.70 5.94 14.95
CA HIS A 187 3.96 5.32 16.05
C HIS A 187 4.92 4.88 17.13
N LYS A 188 4.46 4.93 18.38
CA LYS A 188 5.23 4.50 19.54
C LYS A 188 5.67 3.05 19.34
N GLU A 189 6.95 2.80 19.57
CA GLU A 189 7.56 1.48 19.43
C GLU A 189 7.06 0.52 20.52
N PRO A 190 6.84 -0.78 20.19
CA PRO A 190 6.69 -1.82 21.19
C PRO A 190 7.99 -2.03 21.98
N GLU A 191 7.89 -2.52 23.21
CA GLU A 191 9.07 -2.72 24.09
C GLU A 191 10.11 -3.69 23.50
N ASN A 192 9.65 -4.64 22.67
CA ASN A 192 10.49 -5.64 22.03
C ASN A 192 10.80 -5.33 20.55
N ALA A 193 10.76 -4.05 20.15
CA ALA A 193 10.95 -3.60 18.77
C ALA A 193 12.22 -4.16 18.10
N GLU A 194 13.37 -4.06 18.78
CA GLU A 194 14.65 -4.56 18.26
C GLU A 194 14.61 -6.07 18.00
N GLN A 195 14.04 -6.85 18.92
CA GLN A 195 13.95 -8.31 18.74
C GLN A 195 13.02 -8.70 17.59
N ILE A 196 11.92 -7.95 17.39
CA ILE A 196 11.02 -8.14 16.25
C ILE A 196 11.78 -7.86 14.95
N MET A 197 12.48 -6.72 14.88
CA MET A 197 13.23 -6.34 13.68
C MET A 197 14.37 -7.30 13.34
N ASP A 198 15.09 -7.79 14.34
CA ASP A 198 16.11 -8.81 14.16
C ASP A 198 15.51 -10.12 13.62
N ALA A 199 14.36 -10.53 14.15
CA ALA A 199 13.66 -11.74 13.69
C ALA A 199 13.19 -11.60 12.24
N ILE A 200 12.54 -10.50 11.88
CA ILE A 200 12.11 -10.21 10.51
C ILE A 200 13.34 -10.19 9.57
N THR A 201 14.44 -9.57 10.01
CA THR A 201 15.67 -9.47 9.21
C THR A 201 16.31 -10.83 8.96
N ALA A 202 16.39 -11.68 9.99
CA ALA A 202 16.98 -13.00 9.87
C ALA A 202 16.13 -13.93 8.99
N GLU A 203 14.80 -13.81 9.06
CA GLU A 203 13.86 -14.57 8.24
C GLU A 203 14.00 -14.20 6.76
N LEU A 204 13.78 -12.91 6.44
CA LEU A 204 13.73 -12.45 5.04
C LEU A 204 15.09 -12.50 4.34
N SER A 205 16.20 -12.31 5.06
CA SER A 205 17.54 -12.48 4.46
C SER A 205 17.89 -13.94 4.19
N GLY A 206 17.31 -14.88 4.95
CA GLY A 206 17.49 -16.33 4.69
C GLY A 206 16.66 -16.85 3.52
N GLU A 207 15.55 -16.20 3.18
CA GLU A 207 14.73 -16.55 2.02
C GLU A 207 15.37 -16.13 0.70
N ASP A 208 16.08 -15.00 0.68
CA ASP A 208 16.84 -14.53 -0.49
C ASP A 208 17.98 -15.51 -0.88
N ASP A 209 18.60 -16.17 0.12
CA ASP A 209 19.66 -17.17 -0.10
C ASP A 209 19.12 -18.55 -0.55
N ALA A 210 17.84 -18.85 -0.30
CA ALA A 210 17.21 -20.14 -0.63
C ALA A 210 16.54 -20.16 -2.02
N GLY A 211 16.39 -19.00 -2.67
CA GLY A 211 15.68 -18.82 -3.94
C GLY A 211 16.54 -18.64 -5.20
N GLY A 212 17.87 -18.80 -5.10
CA GLY A 212 18.84 -18.67 -6.20
C GLY A 212 19.03 -19.92 -7.05
#